data_AF-A0A212A712-F1
#
_entry.id   AF-A0A212A712-F1
#
_cell.length_a   1.000
_cell.length_b   1.000
_cell.length_c   1.000
_cell.angle_alpha   90.00
_cell.angle_beta   90.00
_cell.angle_gamma   90.00
#
_symmetry.space_group_name_H-M   'P 1'
#
loop_
_entity.id
_entity.type
_entity.pdbx_description
1 polymer ?
#
loop_
_entity_poly.entity_id
_entity_poly.type
_entity_poly.pdbx_seq_one_letter_code
_entity_poly.pdbx_strand_id
1 'polypeptide(L)'
;MPGPDPFGLSYDENERGRPVIIAEMWTSRLPPFTGCPRTRLARARAVLANLKRDGWTCPQCGRPVPLYRRADAVYCSTGCRKRAMRERKA
;
A
#
# COMPACT_ATOMS: atom_id res chain seq x y z
N MET A 1 2.08 11.31 10.70
CA MET A 1 2.87 11.09 9.47
C MET A 1 1.88 11.06 8.31
N PRO A 2 1.89 12.05 7.40
CA PRO A 2 1.02 12.02 6.22
C PRO A 2 1.25 10.70 5.47
N GLY A 3 0.16 10.09 5.00
CA GLY A 3 0.22 8.82 4.28
C GLY A 3 1.12 8.95 3.05
N PRO A 4 1.79 7.86 2.63
CA PRO A 4 2.53 7.90 1.39
C PRO A 4 1.56 8.23 0.25
N ASP A 5 2.03 9.05 -0.68
CA ASP A 5 1.31 9.60 -1.84
C ASP A 5 0.14 8.71 -2.29
N PRO A 6 -1.13 9.18 -2.17
CA PRO A 6 -2.31 8.38 -2.49
C PRO A 6 -2.42 8.02 -3.97
N PHE A 7 -1.82 8.81 -4.86
CA PHE A 7 -1.96 8.71 -6.31
C PHE A 7 -0.73 8.10 -6.98
N GLY A 8 0.41 8.01 -6.27
CA GLY A 8 1.67 7.55 -6.85
C GLY A 8 1.76 6.05 -7.18
N LEU A 9 0.75 5.25 -6.87
CA LEU A 9 0.65 3.84 -7.27
C LEU A 9 -0.78 3.51 -7.70
N SER A 10 -0.92 2.80 -8.81
CA SER A 10 -2.18 2.19 -9.26
C SER A 10 -2.03 0.66 -9.36
N TYR A 11 -3.16 -0.03 -9.18
CA TYR A 11 -3.26 -1.48 -9.32
C TYR A 11 -3.96 -1.81 -10.62
N ASP A 12 -3.41 -2.80 -11.30
CA ASP A 12 -3.97 -3.38 -12.51
C ASP A 12 -3.79 -4.90 -12.46
N GLU A 13 -4.55 -5.62 -13.28
CA GLU A 13 -4.45 -7.07 -13.42
C GLU A 13 -4.07 -7.41 -14.86
N ASN A 14 -2.98 -8.16 -15.03
CA ASN A 14 -2.63 -8.68 -16.36
C ASN A 14 -3.70 -9.68 -16.84
N GLU A 15 -3.73 -9.95 -18.15
CA GLU A 15 -4.63 -10.92 -18.81
C GLU A 15 -4.66 -12.32 -18.15
N ARG A 16 -3.63 -12.67 -17.38
CA ARG A 16 -3.50 -13.93 -16.63
C ARG A 16 -3.91 -13.83 -15.16
N GLY A 17 -4.59 -12.76 -14.74
CA GLY A 17 -5.01 -12.50 -13.35
C GLY A 17 -3.84 -12.25 -12.40
N ARG A 18 -2.69 -11.78 -12.90
CA ARG A 18 -1.50 -11.49 -12.07
C ARG A 18 -1.52 -10.02 -11.67
N PRO A 19 -1.23 -9.69 -10.39
CA PRO A 19 -1.25 -8.31 -9.93
C PRO A 19 -0.11 -7.53 -10.59
N VAL A 20 -0.44 -6.36 -11.12
CA VAL A 20 0.49 -5.36 -11.65
C VAL A 20 0.35 -4.09 -10.83
N ILE A 21 1.48 -3.54 -10.43
CA ILE A 21 1.53 -2.24 -9.76
C ILE A 21 2.23 -1.27 -10.68
N ILE A 22 1.49 -0.25 -11.11
CA ILE A 22 2.01 0.83 -11.95
C ILE A 22 2.42 1.95 -11.01
N ALA A 23 3.68 2.38 -11.12
CA ALA A 23 4.22 3.47 -10.33
C ALA A 23 4.35 4.72 -11.20
N GLU A 24 3.54 5.74 -10.93
CA GLU A 24 3.60 6.99 -11.67
C GLU A 24 4.87 7.77 -11.29
N MET A 25 5.72 8.05 -12.28
CA MET A 25 6.98 8.76 -12.08
C MET A 25 6.82 10.23 -12.46
N TRP A 26 6.61 11.08 -11.44
CA TRP A 26 6.64 12.53 -11.60
C TRP A 26 8.09 13.02 -11.64
N THR A 27 8.46 13.76 -12.70
CA THR A 27 9.78 14.38 -12.85
C THR A 27 9.84 15.79 -12.27
N SER A 28 8.68 16.38 -11.94
CA SER A 28 8.58 17.71 -11.36
C SER A 28 9.00 17.69 -9.87
N ARG A 29 9.87 18.63 -9.49
CA ARG A 29 10.28 18.84 -8.08
C ARG A 29 9.33 19.79 -7.33
N LEU A 30 8.27 20.24 -7.99
CA LEU A 30 7.30 21.18 -7.43
C LEU A 30 6.23 20.42 -6.63
N PRO A 31 5.83 20.92 -5.44
CA PRO A 31 4.70 20.37 -4.70
C PRO A 31 3.41 20.38 -5.54
N PRO A 32 2.50 19.40 -5.40
CA PRO A 32 2.51 18.28 -4.44
C PRO A 32 3.26 17.03 -4.93
N PHE A 33 3.87 17.08 -6.12
CA PHE A 33 4.47 15.92 -6.80
C PHE A 33 5.89 15.58 -6.31
N THR A 34 6.24 16.03 -5.10
CA THR A 34 7.50 15.76 -4.42
C THR A 34 7.60 14.27 -4.06
N GLY A 35 8.23 13.49 -4.93
CA GLY A 35 8.55 12.10 -4.68
C GLY A 35 9.86 11.70 -5.34
N CYS A 36 10.80 11.16 -4.55
CA CYS A 36 11.99 10.54 -5.12
C CYS A 36 11.56 9.27 -5.91
N PRO A 37 11.84 9.15 -7.21
CA PRO A 37 11.46 7.96 -7.99
C PRO A 37 11.96 6.66 -7.35
N ARG A 38 13.14 6.70 -6.71
CA ARG A 38 13.74 5.57 -5.99
C ARG A 38 12.86 5.05 -4.85
N THR A 39 12.31 5.95 -4.03
CA THR A 39 11.44 5.55 -2.91
C THR A 39 10.09 5.06 -3.39
N ARG A 40 9.57 5.63 -4.49
CA ARG A 40 8.33 5.16 -5.14
C ARG A 40 8.47 3.77 -5.74
N LEU A 41 9.55 3.48 -6.46
CA LEU A 41 9.85 2.14 -6.97
C LEU A 41 10.06 1.13 -5.85
N ALA A 42 10.73 1.51 -4.76
CA ALA A 42 10.88 0.65 -3.59
C ALA A 42 9.52 0.29 -2.97
N ARG A 43 8.61 1.27 -2.85
CA ARG A 43 7.24 1.04 -2.38
C ARG A 43 6.47 0.12 -3.33
N ALA A 44 6.53 0.36 -4.64
CA ALA A 44 5.85 -0.47 -5.64
C ALA A 44 6.27 -1.95 -5.54
N ARG A 45 7.59 -2.20 -5.42
CA ARG A 45 8.14 -3.56 -5.24
C ARG A 45 7.64 -4.23 -3.97
N ALA A 46 7.61 -3.49 -2.86
CA ALA A 46 7.12 -4.02 -1.59
C ALA A 46 5.62 -4.36 -1.63
N VAL A 47 4.79 -3.50 -2.24
CA VAL A 47 3.37 -3.76 -2.45
C VAL A 47 3.15 -4.99 -3.32
N LEU A 48 3.87 -5.10 -4.45
CA LEU A 48 3.79 -6.26 -5.33
C LEU A 48 4.18 -7.56 -4.61
N ALA A 49 5.20 -7.52 -3.76
CA ALA A 49 5.61 -8.67 -2.95
C ALA A 49 4.52 -9.12 -1.97
N ASN A 50 3.85 -8.17 -1.31
CA ASN A 50 2.73 -8.50 -0.39
C ASN A 50 1.53 -9.09 -1.13
N LEU A 51 1.20 -8.55 -2.31
CA LEU A 51 0.11 -9.05 -3.15
C LEU A 51 0.39 -10.47 -3.65
N LYS A 52 1.64 -10.76 -4.04
CA LYS A 52 2.05 -12.11 -4.46
C LYS A 52 1.98 -13.15 -3.35
N ARG A 53 2.17 -12.74 -2.09
CA ARG A 53 2.26 -13.66 -0.96
C ARG A 53 0.88 -14.13 -0.49
N ASP A 54 -0.03 -13.21 -0.22
CA ASP A 54 -1.36 -13.51 0.36
C ASP A 54 -2.42 -12.43 0.01
N GLY A 55 -2.25 -11.70 -1.10
CA GLY A 55 -3.19 -10.64 -1.49
C GLY A 55 -3.21 -9.41 -0.56
N TRP A 56 -2.20 -9.26 0.31
CA TRP A 56 -2.05 -8.17 1.28
C TRP A 56 -3.36 -7.81 2.02
N THR A 57 -3.83 -8.71 2.87
CA THR A 57 -5.12 -8.59 3.56
C THR A 57 -4.99 -8.18 5.02
N CYS A 58 -6.02 -7.52 5.54
CA CYS A 58 -6.07 -7.10 6.93
C CYS A 58 -6.50 -8.26 7.84
N PRO A 59 -5.70 -8.64 8.86
CA PRO A 59 -6.02 -9.78 9.72
C PRO A 59 -7.25 -9.55 10.61
N GLN A 60 -7.66 -8.29 10.81
CA GLN A 60 -8.77 -7.96 11.71
C GLN A 60 -10.15 -8.07 11.04
N CYS A 61 -10.23 -7.74 9.76
CA CYS A 61 -11.50 -7.63 9.04
C CYS A 61 -11.52 -8.39 7.72
N GLY A 62 -10.42 -9.04 7.34
CA GLY A 62 -10.27 -9.81 6.09
C GLY A 62 -10.19 -8.98 4.81
N ARG A 63 -10.46 -7.67 4.86
CA ARG A 63 -10.45 -6.79 3.68
C ARG A 63 -9.02 -6.54 3.18
N PRO A 64 -8.82 -6.33 1.86
CA PRO A 64 -7.51 -5.96 1.33
C PRO A 64 -7.01 -4.64 1.94
N VAL A 65 -5.70 -4.54 2.14
CA VAL A 65 -5.05 -3.31 2.61
C VAL A 65 -5.00 -2.33 1.43
N PRO A 66 -5.52 -1.10 1.57
CA PRO A 66 -5.54 -0.15 0.46
C PRO A 66 -4.14 0.29 0.03
N LEU A 67 -3.92 0.48 -1.27
CA LEU A 67 -2.62 0.84 -1.86
C LEU A 67 -2.05 2.16 -1.35
N TYR A 68 -2.91 3.12 -0.97
CA TYR A 68 -2.49 4.41 -0.40
C TYR A 68 -1.86 4.26 1.00
N ARG A 69 -1.93 3.07 1.62
CA ARG A 69 -1.20 2.77 2.85
C ARG A 69 0.29 2.56 2.54
N ARG A 70 1.09 2.60 3.61
CA ARG A 70 2.49 2.20 3.53
C ARG A 70 2.57 0.71 3.22
N ALA A 71 3.59 0.30 2.47
CA ALA A 71 3.77 -1.10 2.08
C ALA A 71 3.99 -2.05 3.28
N ASP A 72 4.41 -1.54 4.43
CA ASP A 72 4.54 -2.27 5.68
C ASP A 72 3.26 -2.26 6.54
N ALA A 73 2.17 -1.65 6.06
CA ALA A 73 0.92 -1.61 6.81
C ALA A 73 0.27 -2.99 6.87
N VAL A 74 0.07 -3.50 8.10
CA VAL A 74 -0.61 -4.77 8.36
C VAL A 74 -2.14 -4.62 8.36
N TYR A 75 -2.66 -3.42 8.66
CA TYR A 75 -4.09 -3.18 8.81
C TYR A 75 -4.61 -2.19 7.77
N CYS A 76 -5.83 -2.40 7.29
CA CYS A 76 -6.48 -1.51 6.32
C CYS A 76 -6.76 -0.11 6.89
N SER A 77 -7.04 -0.02 8.20
CA SER A 77 -7.40 1.21 8.88
C SER A 77 -6.83 1.32 10.30
N THR A 78 -6.77 2.55 10.81
CA THR A 78 -6.46 2.83 12.21
C THR A 78 -7.48 2.22 13.17
N GLY A 79 -8.75 2.11 12.75
CA GLY A 79 -9.81 1.43 13.50
C GLY A 79 -9.50 -0.07 13.70
N CYS A 80 -9.14 -0.77 12.63
CA CYS A 80 -8.75 -2.19 12.70
C CYS A 80 -7.51 -2.40 13.57
N ARG A 81 -6.50 -1.53 13.43
CA ARG A 81 -5.31 -1.57 14.30
C ARG A 81 -5.66 -1.40 15.78
N LYS A 82 -6.54 -0.45 16.12
CA LYS A 82 -6.98 -0.21 17.51
C LYS A 82 -7.81 -1.37 18.05
N ARG A 83 -8.68 -1.98 17.24
CA ARG A 83 -9.46 -3.15 17.64
C ARG A 83 -8.56 -4.35 17.94
N ALA A 84 -7.59 -4.63 17.07
CA ALA A 84 -6.60 -5.69 17.30
C ALA A 84 -5.78 -5.44 18.57
N MET A 85 -5.40 -4.19 18.86
CA MET A 85 -4.72 -3.84 20.12
C MET A 85 -5.60 -4.12 21.36
N ARG A 86 -6.89 -3.82 21.29
CA ARG A 86 -7.83 -4.07 22.41
C ARG A 86 -8.03 -5.57 22.63
N GLU A 87 -8.22 -6.34 21.56
CA GLU A 87 -8.39 -7.80 21.65
C GLU A 87 -7.14 -8.50 22.22
N ARG A 88 -5.94 -7.98 21.97
CA ARG A 88 -4.70 -8.50 22.57
C ARG A 88 -4.53 -8.17 24.05
N LYS A 89 -5.27 -7.17 24.56
CA LYS A 89 -5.17 -6.70 25.94
C LYS A 89 -6.30 -7.25 26.83
N ALA A 90 -7.36 -7.78 26.22
CA ALA A 90 -8.44 -8.50 26.90
C ALA A 90 -7.98 -9.90 27.29
#